data_AF-A0A4U9XSG4-F1
#
_entry.id   AF-A0A4U9XSG4-F1
#
_cell.length_a   1.000
_cell.length_b   1.000
_cell.length_c   1.000
_cell.angle_alpha   90.00
_cell.angle_beta   90.00
_cell.angle_gamma   90.00
#
_symmetry.space_group_name_H-M   'P 1'
#
loop_
_entity.id
_entity.type
_entity.pdbx_description
1 polymer ?
#
loop_
_entity_poly.entity_id
_entity_poly.type
_entity_poly.pdbx_seq_one_letter_code
_entity_poly.pdbx_strand_id
1 'polypeptide(L)'
;MTKLPDSFLWGGAVAAHQLECAWKEGGKGISVADVMTAGRHGIAREITDGIVEGKYYPNHEAIDFYHHYKEDIALFAEMGFKCFRTSIAWIRIFQMVTK
;
A
#
# COMPACT_ATOMS: atom_id res chain seq x y z
N MET A 1 -27.63 4.40 26.60
CA MET A 1 -26.42 3.54 26.73
C MET A 1 -25.91 3.21 25.34
N THR A 2 -24.61 3.42 25.10
CA THR A 2 -23.92 2.93 23.91
C THR A 2 -23.85 1.40 23.96
N LYS A 3 -24.00 0.73 22.81
CA LYS A 3 -24.01 -0.75 22.72
C LYS A 3 -22.61 -1.37 22.65
N LEU A 4 -21.58 -0.56 22.39
CA LEU A 4 -20.21 -1.00 22.21
C LEU A 4 -19.37 -0.64 23.43
N PRO A 5 -18.28 -1.38 23.73
CA PRO A 5 -17.35 -1.03 24.79
C PRO A 5 -16.73 0.35 24.56
N ASP A 6 -16.44 1.07 25.64
CA ASP A 6 -15.75 2.38 25.56
C ASP A 6 -14.34 2.25 24.94
N SER A 7 -13.73 1.07 25.04
CA SER A 7 -12.43 0.73 24.45
C SER A 7 -12.53 0.14 23.03
N PHE A 8 -13.68 0.27 22.36
CA PHE A 8 -13.83 -0.26 21.00
C PHE A 8 -12.85 0.43 20.04
N LEU A 9 -12.05 -0.38 19.33
CA LEU A 9 -10.98 0.10 18.45
C LEU A 9 -11.53 0.49 17.07
N TRP A 10 -12.19 1.64 17.01
CA TRP A 10 -12.52 2.27 15.74
C TRP A 10 -11.24 2.66 14.98
N GLY A 11 -11.22 2.44 13.67
CA GLY A 11 -10.05 2.72 12.87
C GLY A 11 -10.27 2.48 11.38
N GLY A 12 -9.17 2.50 10.64
CA GLY A 12 -9.12 2.22 9.20
C GLY A 12 -8.07 1.17 8.87
N ALA A 13 -8.23 0.55 7.70
CA ALA A 13 -7.36 -0.52 7.24
C ALA A 13 -6.93 -0.33 5.79
N VAL A 14 -5.66 -0.59 5.52
CA VAL A 14 -5.02 -0.53 4.21
C VAL A 14 -3.94 -1.63 4.11
N ALA A 15 -3.30 -1.77 2.94
CA ALA A 15 -2.11 -2.60 2.77
C ALA A 15 -1.04 -1.84 1.95
N ALA A 16 0.22 -1.96 2.36
CA ALA A 16 1.36 -1.17 1.88
C ALA A 16 1.40 -0.98 0.36
N HIS A 17 1.31 -2.07 -0.40
CA HIS A 17 1.42 -2.01 -1.87
C HIS A 17 0.30 -1.19 -2.55
N GLN A 18 -0.81 -0.93 -1.86
CA GLN A 18 -1.95 -0.18 -2.39
C GLN A 18 -1.87 1.32 -2.10
N LEU A 19 -1.02 1.75 -1.16
CA LEU A 19 -0.93 3.15 -0.76
C LEU A 19 0.47 3.73 -0.60
N GLU A 20 1.48 2.94 -0.17
CA GLU A 20 2.83 3.45 0.14
C GLU A 20 3.54 3.97 -1.09
N CYS A 21 3.63 3.14 -2.14
CA CYS A 21 4.28 3.50 -3.41
C CYS A 21 5.79 3.53 -3.31
N ALA A 22 6.45 4.50 -3.96
CA ALA A 22 7.89 4.71 -3.95
C ALA A 22 8.64 3.40 -4.20
N TRP A 23 8.25 2.72 -5.29
CA TRP A 23 8.55 1.29 -5.47
C TRP A 23 10.04 0.97 -5.59
N LYS A 24 10.87 1.96 -5.89
CA LYS A 24 12.34 1.90 -5.96
C LYS A 24 13.05 2.62 -4.81
N GLU A 25 12.33 3.27 -3.90
CA GLU A 25 12.95 4.09 -2.85
C GLU A 25 13.27 3.31 -1.58
N GLY A 26 14.23 3.80 -0.80
CA GLY A 26 14.65 3.18 0.45
C GLY A 26 15.17 1.75 0.27
N GLY A 27 15.68 1.42 -0.92
CA GLY A 27 16.13 0.07 -1.27
C GLY A 27 14.99 -0.93 -1.45
N LYS A 28 13.74 -0.52 -1.61
CA LYS A 28 12.63 -1.47 -1.81
C LYS A 28 12.88 -2.40 -3.01
N GLY A 29 12.74 -3.71 -2.80
CA GLY A 29 12.79 -4.71 -3.87
C GLY A 29 11.53 -4.74 -4.74
N ILE A 30 11.50 -5.61 -5.76
CA ILE A 30 10.32 -5.85 -6.59
C ILE A 30 9.41 -6.87 -5.89
N SER A 31 8.14 -6.52 -5.70
CA SER A 31 7.09 -7.43 -5.22
C SER A 31 6.26 -7.99 -6.35
N VAL A 32 5.43 -8.99 -6.03
CA VAL A 32 4.40 -9.51 -6.93
C VAL A 32 3.41 -8.42 -7.40
N ALA A 33 3.14 -7.40 -6.58
CA ALA A 33 2.25 -6.31 -6.95
C ALA A 33 2.88 -5.35 -7.97
N ASP A 34 4.21 -5.22 -7.97
CA ASP A 34 4.95 -4.34 -8.86
C ASP A 34 4.97 -4.86 -10.31
N VAL A 35 4.58 -6.13 -10.54
CA VAL A 35 4.45 -6.76 -11.87
C VAL A 35 2.99 -7.01 -12.27
N MET A 36 2.03 -6.40 -11.56
CA MET A 36 0.60 -6.48 -11.88
C MET A 36 0.11 -5.20 -12.54
N THR A 37 -0.33 -5.27 -13.79
CA THR A 37 -0.84 -4.10 -14.52
C THR A 37 -2.19 -3.63 -13.99
N ALA A 38 -2.63 -2.43 -14.37
CA ALA A 38 -4.00 -2.01 -14.13
C ALA A 38 -5.01 -2.88 -14.90
N GLY A 39 -6.19 -3.05 -14.31
CA GLY A 39 -7.35 -3.69 -14.93
C GLY A 39 -8.59 -2.84 -14.69
N ARG A 40 -9.75 -3.33 -15.10
CA ARG A 40 -11.05 -2.72 -14.82
C ARG A 40 -12.15 -3.77 -14.86
N HIS A 41 -13.40 -3.38 -14.63
CA HIS A 41 -14.51 -4.31 -14.79
C HIS A 41 -14.51 -4.93 -16.20
N GLY A 42 -14.57 -6.27 -16.27
CA GLY A 42 -14.48 -7.02 -17.52
C GLY A 42 -13.06 -7.19 -18.10
N ILE A 43 -12.03 -6.57 -17.50
CA ILE A 43 -10.63 -6.69 -17.94
C ILE A 43 -9.75 -7.02 -16.74
N ALA A 44 -9.30 -8.28 -16.67
CA ALA A 44 -8.40 -8.73 -15.62
C ALA A 44 -7.07 -7.96 -15.64
N ARG A 45 -6.45 -7.83 -14.46
CA ARG A 45 -5.06 -7.38 -14.35
C ARG A 45 -4.15 -8.44 -14.98
N GLU A 46 -3.11 -8.00 -15.64
CA GLU A 46 -2.08 -8.89 -16.20
C GLU A 46 -0.93 -9.03 -15.20
N ILE A 47 -0.41 -10.25 -15.04
CA ILE A 47 0.84 -10.52 -14.31
C ILE A 47 1.94 -10.66 -15.37
N THR A 48 2.95 -9.80 -15.32
CA THR A 48 4.04 -9.80 -16.29
C THR A 48 5.30 -10.46 -15.76
N ASP A 49 6.17 -10.93 -16.66
CA ASP A 49 7.52 -11.39 -16.31
C ASP A 49 8.43 -10.17 -16.10
N GLY A 50 8.45 -9.66 -14.86
CA GLY A 50 9.12 -8.41 -14.54
C GLY A 50 8.35 -7.17 -14.99
N ILE A 51 9.05 -6.06 -15.11
CA ILE A 51 8.46 -4.74 -15.40
C ILE A 51 8.68 -4.43 -16.87
N VAL A 52 7.59 -4.25 -17.60
CA VAL A 52 7.58 -4.08 -19.05
C VAL A 52 7.33 -2.62 -19.40
N GLU A 53 8.19 -2.05 -20.23
CA GLU A 53 8.04 -0.68 -20.72
C GLU A 53 6.71 -0.49 -21.48
N GLY A 54 6.06 0.66 -21.28
CA GLY A 54 4.77 0.98 -21.87
C GLY A 54 3.56 0.35 -21.17
N LYS A 55 3.74 -0.51 -20.15
CA LYS A 55 2.65 -1.00 -19.30
C LYS A 55 2.46 -0.14 -18.06
N TYR A 56 1.21 -0.04 -17.61
CA TYR A 56 0.85 0.75 -16.44
C TYR A 56 0.70 -0.12 -15.19
N TYR A 57 1.54 0.14 -14.19
CA TYR A 57 1.59 -0.56 -12.91
C TYR A 57 1.16 0.39 -11.79
N PRO A 58 -0.14 0.41 -11.40
CA PRO A 58 -0.66 1.42 -10.47
C PRO A 58 -0.03 1.34 -9.07
N ASN A 59 0.54 0.20 -8.70
CA ASN A 59 1.20 0.01 -7.40
C ASN A 59 2.57 0.70 -7.30
N HIS A 60 3.14 1.19 -8.42
CA HIS A 60 4.40 1.91 -8.43
C HIS A 60 4.29 3.29 -7.76
N GLU A 61 3.18 3.99 -8.02
CA GLU A 61 2.88 5.35 -7.55
C GLU A 61 1.69 5.45 -6.59
N ALA A 62 0.77 4.48 -6.61
CA ALA A 62 -0.50 4.40 -5.87
C ALA A 62 -1.08 5.76 -5.40
N ILE A 63 -1.01 6.12 -4.11
CA ILE A 63 -1.44 7.43 -3.58
C ILE A 63 -0.33 8.17 -2.81
N ASP A 64 0.91 7.72 -2.97
CA ASP A 64 2.13 8.27 -2.37
C ASP A 64 2.13 8.46 -0.83
N PHE A 65 1.53 7.52 -0.09
CA PHE A 65 1.55 7.52 1.38
C PHE A 65 2.99 7.45 1.93
N TYR A 66 3.96 6.91 1.20
CA TYR A 66 5.36 6.87 1.64
C TYR A 66 5.94 8.26 1.95
N HIS A 67 5.54 9.28 1.19
CA HIS A 67 5.94 10.67 1.43
C HIS A 67 4.94 11.45 2.28
N HIS A 68 3.65 11.11 2.18
CA HIS A 68 2.55 11.86 2.81
C HIS A 68 2.03 11.27 4.13
N TYR A 69 2.63 10.18 4.66
CA TYR A 69 2.08 9.49 5.83
C TYR A 69 1.89 10.38 7.06
N LYS A 70 2.68 11.45 7.22
CA LYS A 70 2.54 12.34 8.38
C LYS A 70 1.27 13.16 8.30
N GLU A 71 0.99 13.72 7.13
CA GLU A 71 -0.22 14.47 6.83
C GLU A 71 -1.44 13.56 6.87
N ASP A 72 -1.35 12.36 6.30
CA ASP A 72 -2.45 11.39 6.30
C ASP A 72 -2.78 10.86 7.70
N ILE A 73 -1.76 10.60 8.54
CA ILE A 73 -1.98 10.22 9.95
C ILE A 73 -2.62 11.37 10.74
N ALA A 74 -2.32 12.63 10.41
CA ALA A 74 -3.00 13.77 11.03
C ALA A 74 -4.51 13.78 10.69
N LEU A 75 -4.88 13.45 9.45
CA LEU A 75 -6.29 13.28 9.06
C LEU A 75 -6.96 12.10 9.79
N PHE A 76 -6.24 11.00 10.01
CA PHE A 76 -6.76 9.86 10.79
C PHE A 76 -7.01 10.26 12.25
N ALA A 77 -6.13 11.09 12.83
CA ALA A 77 -6.30 11.63 14.16
C ALA A 77 -7.49 12.61 14.25
N GLU A 78 -7.70 13.45 13.24
CA GLU A 78 -8.84 14.36 13.14
C GLU A 78 -10.19 13.60 13.16
N MET A 79 -10.26 12.46 12.44
CA MET A 79 -11.43 11.56 12.49
C MET A 79 -11.58 10.79 13.81
N GLY A 80 -10.58 10.83 14.69
CA GLY A 80 -10.62 10.18 16.00
C GLY A 80 -10.30 8.68 15.98
N PHE A 81 -9.49 8.21 15.03
CA PHE A 81 -9.06 6.80 14.97
C PHE A 81 -8.42 6.36 16.29
N LYS A 82 -8.81 5.16 16.76
CA LYS A 82 -8.21 4.46 17.91
C LYS A 82 -7.20 3.42 17.49
N CYS A 83 -7.27 2.96 16.24
CA CYS A 83 -6.26 2.14 15.61
C CYS A 83 -6.13 2.46 14.12
N PHE A 84 -4.98 2.15 13.55
CA PHE A 84 -4.75 2.16 12.12
C PHE A 84 -4.04 0.87 11.74
N ARG A 85 -4.63 0.10 10.83
CA ARG A 85 -4.11 -1.17 10.37
C ARG A 85 -3.48 -0.99 8.99
N THR A 86 -2.19 -1.29 8.89
CA THR A 86 -1.49 -1.46 7.61
C THR A 86 -0.65 -2.74 7.62
N SER A 87 -0.04 -3.09 6.49
CA SER A 87 0.96 -4.14 6.39
C SER A 87 2.35 -3.53 6.31
N ILE A 88 3.36 -4.16 6.91
CA ILE A 88 4.76 -3.81 6.61
C ILE A 88 5.11 -4.44 5.27
N ALA A 89 5.58 -3.65 4.30
CA ALA A 89 6.00 -4.17 3.00
C ALA A 89 7.22 -5.10 3.15
N TRP A 90 7.04 -6.41 2.96
CA TRP A 90 8.10 -7.41 3.12
C TRP A 90 9.36 -7.04 2.33
N ILE A 91 9.19 -6.67 1.07
CA ILE A 91 10.28 -6.26 0.16
C ILE A 91 11.03 -4.99 0.56
N ARG A 92 10.59 -4.24 1.58
CA ARG A 92 11.38 -3.18 2.22
C ARG A 92 12.29 -3.70 3.33
N ILE A 93 11.99 -4.88 3.89
CA ILE A 93 12.75 -5.52 4.97
C ILE A 93 13.72 -6.57 4.43
N PHE A 94 13.21 -7.49 3.62
CA PHE A 94 13.99 -8.56 3.01
C PHE A 94 13.88 -8.48 1.49
N GLN A 95 14.96 -8.03 0.88
CA GLN A 95 15.08 -7.92 -0.57
C GLN A 95 15.67 -9.23 -1.08
N MET A 96 14.99 -9.90 -2.00
CA MET A 96 15.63 -10.98 -2.73
C MET A 96 16.56 -10.36 -3.76
N VAL A 97 17.86 -10.35 -3.46
CA VAL A 97 18.91 -10.05 -4.43
C VAL A 97 18.89 -11.20 -5.44
N THR A 98 18.21 -11.04 -6.57
CA THR A 98 18.60 -11.78 -7.78
C THR A 98 19.94 -11.19 -8.20
N LYS A 99 21.01 -11.92 -7.89
CA LYS A 99 22.31 -11.76 -8.55
C LYS A 99 22.17 -12.09 -10.04
#